data_AF-A0A559LYI1-F1
#
_entry.id   AF-A0A559LYI1-F1
#
_cell.length_a   1.000
_cell.length_b   1.000
_cell.length_c   1.000
_cell.angle_alpha   90.00
_cell.angle_beta   90.00
_cell.angle_gamma   90.00
#
_symmetry.space_group_name_H-M   'P 1'
#
loop_
_entity.id
_entity.type
_entity.pdbx_description
1 polymer ?
#
loop_
_entity_poly.entity_id
_entity_poly.type
_entity_poly.pdbx_seq_one_letter_code
_entity_poly.pdbx_strand_id
1 'polypeptide(L)'
;QDRLSDVLDLPTLLSSAISSSSNTAASTTTTTNATLNYASALDLNAHIKRLHGLYPESPLISSVSLQAETAMQDMCSNLIASLRANNLKLASAMRTISWLRRVAPELDPVPANPTLSLGTREGALGALFLVCRLSNLEQMLSALSPLRDLADQETAKLRNGQAKAGKWEGGQQTERFLKRYIEIFREQSFAIVSMYRSIFPPASANPVSLDELKSLKGEKRQEDPLMPLPSALGTFPLKLVGMLEGTLRTYLPNVRDRSSRDSLLTQVLYCAGSLGRLGGDFSLMLAFLNEGEDESDEEDGEWVEVIKKHRVLAGRLESMVGAREG
;
A
#
# COMPACT_ATOMS: atom_id res chain seq x y z
N GLN A 1 -49.03 -16.16 5.61
CA GLN A 1 -48.02 -17.04 5.00
C GLN A 1 -47.03 -16.22 4.18
N ASP A 2 -47.50 -15.32 3.30
CA ASP A 2 -46.64 -14.47 2.45
C ASP A 2 -45.57 -13.65 3.21
N ARG A 3 -45.92 -12.99 4.33
CA ARG A 3 -44.91 -12.22 5.10
C ARG A 3 -43.79 -13.06 5.70
N LEU A 4 -44.00 -14.36 5.87
CA LEU A 4 -42.99 -15.26 6.42
C LEU A 4 -42.06 -15.77 5.31
N SER A 5 -42.57 -16.02 4.10
CA SER A 5 -41.72 -16.31 2.94
C SER A 5 -40.88 -15.09 2.56
N ASP A 6 -41.46 -13.89 2.60
CA ASP A 6 -40.73 -12.64 2.32
C ASP A 6 -39.53 -12.46 3.25
N VAL A 7 -39.65 -12.82 4.53
CA VAL A 7 -38.55 -12.75 5.51
C VAL A 7 -37.48 -13.80 5.25
N LEU A 8 -37.87 -14.99 4.78
CA LEU A 8 -36.95 -16.08 4.42
C LEU A 8 -36.17 -15.79 3.13
N ASP A 9 -36.69 -14.95 2.25
CA ASP A 9 -36.04 -14.55 1.00
C ASP A 9 -35.04 -13.39 1.19
N LEU A 10 -35.06 -12.68 2.32
CA LEU A 10 -34.16 -11.54 2.56
C LEU A 10 -32.66 -11.90 2.49
N PRO A 11 -32.17 -13.02 3.09
CA PRO A 11 -30.76 -13.40 2.99
C PRO A 11 -30.32 -13.76 1.58
N THR A 12 -31.19 -14.40 0.80
CA THR A 12 -30.88 -14.81 -0.58
C THR A 12 -30.83 -13.59 -1.51
N LEU A 13 -31.75 -12.63 -1.33
CA LEU A 13 -31.74 -11.34 -2.03
C LEU A 13 -30.47 -10.54 -1.72
N LEU A 14 -30.08 -10.48 -0.44
CA LEU A 14 -28.86 -9.80 -0.01
C LEU A 14 -27.61 -10.45 -0.63
N SER A 15 -27.51 -11.78 -0.60
CA SER A 15 -26.40 -12.53 -1.19
C SER A 15 -26.31 -12.36 -2.71
N SER A 16 -27.47 -12.30 -3.38
CA SER A 16 -27.58 -12.05 -4.82
C SER A 16 -27.13 -10.65 -5.21
N ALA A 17 -27.51 -9.63 -4.42
CA ALA A 17 -27.08 -8.24 -4.62
C ALA A 17 -25.55 -8.11 -4.47
N ILE A 18 -24.95 -8.80 -3.50
CA ILE A 18 -23.49 -8.79 -3.29
C ILE A 18 -22.77 -9.50 -4.44
N SER A 19 -23.23 -10.70 -4.82
CA SER A 19 -22.61 -11.51 -5.89
C SER A 19 -22.69 -10.83 -7.26
N SER A 20 -23.78 -10.12 -7.55
CA SER A 20 -23.93 -9.36 -8.78
C SER A 20 -22.96 -8.16 -8.87
N SER A 21 -22.38 -7.74 -7.75
CA SER A 21 -21.48 -6.59 -7.66
C SER A 21 -20.00 -6.95 -7.82
N SER A 22 -19.60 -8.19 -7.55
CA SER A 22 -18.20 -8.64 -7.64
C SER A 22 -17.76 -8.95 -9.07
N ASN A 23 -18.67 -9.37 -9.95
CA ASN A 23 -18.36 -9.81 -11.33
C ASN A 23 -18.22 -8.68 -12.38
N THR A 24 -18.40 -7.41 -12.03
CA THR A 24 -18.61 -6.31 -13.01
C THR A 24 -17.44 -5.34 -13.19
N ALA A 25 -16.22 -5.72 -12.81
CA ALA A 25 -15.03 -4.85 -12.80
C ALA A 25 -14.45 -4.43 -14.19
N ALA A 26 -15.07 -4.80 -15.32
CA ALA A 26 -14.47 -4.67 -16.66
C ALA A 26 -15.03 -3.53 -17.55
N SER A 27 -16.07 -2.78 -17.16
CA SER A 27 -16.65 -1.72 -18.01
C SER A 27 -17.08 -0.45 -17.25
N THR A 28 -16.79 0.71 -17.84
CA THR A 28 -17.09 2.05 -17.31
C THR A 28 -18.60 2.33 -17.14
N THR A 29 -19.46 1.66 -17.91
CA THR A 29 -20.93 1.77 -17.83
C THR A 29 -21.56 0.83 -16.80
N THR A 30 -20.82 -0.16 -16.28
CA THR A 30 -21.31 -1.15 -15.31
C THR A 30 -20.92 -0.83 -13.86
N THR A 31 -20.06 0.17 -13.66
CA THR A 31 -19.62 0.60 -12.32
C THR A 31 -20.75 1.22 -11.50
N THR A 32 -21.74 1.87 -12.12
CA THR A 32 -22.93 2.40 -11.44
C THR A 32 -23.81 1.29 -10.87
N ASN A 33 -23.96 0.19 -11.60
CA ASN A 33 -24.81 -0.94 -11.17
C ASN A 33 -24.23 -1.65 -9.93
N ALA A 34 -22.91 -1.86 -9.87
CA ALA A 34 -22.27 -2.41 -8.67
C ALA A 34 -22.46 -1.51 -7.43
N THR A 35 -22.50 -0.18 -7.61
CA THR A 35 -22.73 0.75 -6.50
C THR A 35 -24.18 0.79 -6.01
N LEU A 36 -25.13 0.62 -6.92
CA LEU A 36 -26.55 0.53 -6.59
C LEU A 36 -26.84 -0.79 -5.86
N ASN A 37 -26.19 -1.88 -6.27
CA ASN A 37 -26.33 -3.19 -5.66
C ASN A 37 -25.76 -3.22 -4.23
N TYR A 38 -24.57 -2.64 -3.99
CA TYR A 38 -24.02 -2.52 -2.63
C TYR A 38 -24.85 -1.60 -1.72
N ALA A 39 -25.44 -0.52 -2.26
CA ALA A 39 -26.39 0.30 -1.50
C ALA A 39 -27.62 -0.51 -1.07
N SER A 40 -28.22 -1.26 -2.01
CA SER A 40 -29.39 -2.08 -1.73
C SER A 40 -29.11 -3.20 -0.71
N ALA A 41 -27.91 -3.81 -0.76
CA ALA A 41 -27.51 -4.83 0.21
C ALA A 41 -27.40 -4.25 1.64
N LEU A 42 -26.90 -3.02 1.78
CA LEU A 42 -26.83 -2.33 3.07
C LEU A 42 -28.22 -1.97 3.62
N ASP A 43 -29.13 -1.53 2.76
CA ASP A 43 -30.51 -1.23 3.16
C ASP A 43 -31.25 -2.50 3.61
N LEU A 44 -31.07 -3.62 2.89
CA LEU A 44 -31.60 -4.93 3.27
C LEU A 44 -31.03 -5.39 4.63
N ASN A 45 -29.73 -5.25 4.85
CA ASN A 45 -29.11 -5.60 6.12
C ASN A 45 -29.63 -4.73 7.28
N ALA A 46 -29.81 -3.42 7.06
CA ALA A 46 -30.39 -2.52 8.06
C ALA A 46 -31.84 -2.91 8.40
N HIS A 47 -32.62 -3.33 7.40
CA HIS A 47 -33.97 -3.84 7.60
C HIS A 47 -33.97 -5.13 8.43
N ILE A 48 -33.10 -6.10 8.11
CA ILE A 48 -32.96 -7.37 8.85
C ILE A 48 -32.57 -7.10 10.31
N LYS A 49 -31.60 -6.21 10.56
CA LYS A 49 -31.20 -5.82 11.92
C LYS A 49 -32.33 -5.17 12.71
N ARG A 50 -33.13 -4.29 12.08
CA ARG A 50 -34.31 -3.70 12.71
C ARG A 50 -35.36 -4.75 13.04
N LEU A 51 -35.58 -5.71 12.14
CA LEU A 51 -36.52 -6.81 12.34
C LEU A 51 -36.09 -7.70 13.52
N HIS A 52 -34.79 -7.98 13.66
CA HIS A 52 -34.23 -8.69 14.81
C HIS A 52 -34.42 -7.91 16.13
N GLY A 53 -34.20 -6.60 16.13
CA GLY A 53 -34.47 -5.76 17.30
C GLY A 53 -35.94 -5.69 17.72
N LEU A 54 -36.88 -5.83 16.78
CA LEU A 54 -38.32 -5.86 17.07
C LEU A 54 -38.79 -7.24 17.56
N TYR A 55 -38.10 -8.31 17.19
CA TYR A 55 -38.51 -9.69 17.50
C TYR A 55 -37.30 -10.57 17.95
N PRO A 56 -36.66 -10.24 19.08
CA PRO A 56 -35.44 -10.93 19.52
C PRO A 56 -35.68 -12.39 19.93
N GLU A 57 -36.88 -12.72 20.41
CA GLU A 57 -37.25 -14.08 20.86
C GLU A 57 -37.54 -15.06 19.71
N SER A 58 -37.57 -14.59 18.45
CA SER A 58 -37.88 -15.43 17.30
C SER A 58 -36.63 -16.14 16.77
N PRO A 59 -36.54 -17.48 16.85
CA PRO A 59 -35.38 -18.22 16.37
C PRO A 59 -35.19 -18.09 14.85
N LEU A 60 -36.29 -17.91 14.11
CA LEU A 60 -36.26 -17.69 12.66
C LEU A 60 -35.59 -16.37 12.30
N ILE A 61 -35.92 -15.30 13.03
CA ILE A 61 -35.37 -13.96 12.77
C ILE A 61 -33.90 -13.91 13.20
N SER A 62 -33.54 -14.58 14.29
CA SER A 62 -32.14 -14.78 14.69
C SER A 62 -31.33 -15.53 13.63
N SER A 63 -31.89 -16.59 13.03
CA SER A 63 -31.27 -17.30 11.90
C SER A 63 -31.10 -16.42 10.67
N VAL A 64 -32.11 -15.63 10.30
CA VAL A 64 -32.05 -14.68 9.17
C VAL A 64 -31.00 -13.60 9.41
N SER A 65 -30.89 -13.09 10.64
CA SER A 65 -29.84 -12.12 11.03
C SER A 65 -28.45 -12.72 10.89
N LEU A 66 -28.23 -13.95 11.35
CA LEU A 66 -26.94 -14.64 11.24
C LEU A 66 -26.52 -14.87 9.78
N GLN A 67 -27.47 -15.26 8.93
CA GLN A 67 -27.22 -15.41 7.49
C GLN A 67 -26.87 -14.07 6.83
N ALA A 68 -27.56 -12.99 7.21
CA ALA A 68 -27.24 -11.64 6.74
C ALA A 68 -25.84 -11.20 7.18
N GLU A 69 -25.45 -11.45 8.43
CA GLU A 69 -24.09 -11.16 8.91
C GLU A 69 -23.02 -11.91 8.13
N THR A 70 -23.24 -13.20 7.84
CA THR A 70 -22.33 -14.01 7.03
C THR A 70 -22.16 -13.41 5.63
N ALA A 71 -23.26 -13.07 4.97
CA ALA A 71 -23.21 -12.47 3.64
C ALA A 71 -22.56 -11.08 3.66
N MET A 72 -22.73 -10.29 4.71
CA MET A 72 -22.02 -9.02 4.89
C MET A 72 -20.50 -9.20 5.09
N GLN A 73 -20.06 -10.29 5.74
CA GLN A 73 -18.65 -10.66 5.79
C GLN A 73 -18.10 -11.05 4.41
N ASP A 74 -18.89 -11.72 3.58
CA ASP A 74 -18.52 -12.01 2.18
C ASP A 74 -18.40 -10.72 1.35
N MET A 75 -19.31 -9.76 1.54
CA MET A 75 -19.20 -8.43 0.93
C MET A 75 -17.91 -7.72 1.35
N CYS A 76 -17.57 -7.75 2.64
CA CYS A 76 -16.31 -7.18 3.14
C CYS A 76 -15.09 -7.84 2.48
N SER A 77 -15.08 -9.17 2.39
CA SER A 77 -14.02 -9.94 1.74
C SER A 77 -13.87 -9.59 0.26
N ASN A 78 -14.98 -9.44 -0.47
CA ASN A 78 -14.99 -9.01 -1.87
C ASN A 78 -14.45 -7.59 -2.06
N LEU A 79 -14.81 -6.66 -1.17
CA LEU A 79 -14.28 -5.29 -1.18
C LEU A 79 -12.76 -5.28 -0.92
N ILE A 80 -12.29 -6.06 0.06
CA ILE A 80 -10.85 -6.21 0.34
C ILE A 80 -10.11 -6.81 -0.86
N ALA A 81 -10.68 -7.83 -1.51
CA ALA A 81 -10.13 -8.42 -2.72
C ALA A 81 -10.03 -7.39 -3.87
N SER A 82 -11.02 -6.51 -4.02
CA SER A 82 -10.99 -5.47 -5.05
C SER A 82 -9.86 -4.44 -4.86
N LEU A 83 -9.42 -4.19 -3.61
CA LEU A 83 -8.28 -3.31 -3.34
C LEU A 83 -6.94 -3.91 -3.80
N ARG A 84 -6.88 -5.24 -3.96
CA ARG A 84 -5.71 -5.97 -4.46
C ARG A 84 -5.61 -5.99 -5.99
N ALA A 85 -6.56 -5.39 -6.73
CA ALA A 85 -6.52 -5.39 -8.19
C ALA A 85 -5.31 -4.60 -8.76
N ASN A 86 -4.68 -5.11 -9.82
CA ASN A 86 -3.49 -4.50 -10.45
C ASN A 86 -3.77 -3.07 -10.95
N ASN A 87 -4.94 -2.83 -11.56
CA ASN A 87 -5.30 -1.57 -12.20
C ASN A 87 -6.31 -0.74 -11.38
N LEU A 88 -6.11 -0.69 -10.06
CA LEU A 88 -7.00 0.06 -9.17
C LEU A 88 -6.91 1.57 -9.45
N LYS A 89 -8.05 2.18 -9.80
CA LYS A 89 -8.16 3.63 -10.01
C LYS A 89 -8.54 4.34 -8.70
N LEU A 90 -8.06 5.56 -8.50
CA LEU A 90 -8.32 6.37 -7.29
C LEU A 90 -9.82 6.45 -6.96
N ALA A 91 -10.68 6.79 -7.93
CA ALA A 91 -12.12 6.89 -7.71
C ALA A 91 -12.77 5.56 -7.27
N SER A 92 -12.26 4.43 -7.76
CA SER A 92 -12.75 3.10 -7.37
C SER A 92 -12.25 2.73 -5.97
N ALA A 93 -11.00 3.04 -5.65
CA ALA A 93 -10.42 2.86 -4.33
C ALA A 93 -11.15 3.69 -3.26
N MET A 94 -11.35 4.99 -3.49
CA MET A 94 -12.11 5.87 -2.59
C MET A 94 -13.51 5.32 -2.29
N ARG A 95 -14.18 4.82 -3.34
CA ARG A 95 -15.52 4.25 -3.20
C ARG A 95 -15.51 2.94 -2.41
N THR A 96 -14.56 2.06 -2.69
CA THR A 96 -14.39 0.79 -1.96
C THR A 96 -14.13 1.03 -0.48
N ILE A 97 -13.26 1.99 -0.15
CA ILE A 97 -12.99 2.40 1.24
C ILE A 97 -14.25 3.02 1.89
N SER A 98 -15.03 3.80 1.15
CA SER A 98 -16.32 4.34 1.63
C SER A 98 -17.32 3.23 1.97
N TRP A 99 -17.39 2.17 1.16
CA TRP A 99 -18.23 1.01 1.45
C TRP A 99 -17.70 0.20 2.64
N LEU A 100 -16.39 0.00 2.74
CA LEU A 100 -15.76 -0.68 3.88
C LEU A 100 -16.07 0.01 5.21
N ARG A 101 -16.06 1.36 5.25
CA ARG A 101 -16.48 2.12 6.45
C ARG A 101 -17.92 1.84 6.89
N ARG A 102 -18.81 1.48 5.97
CA ARG A 102 -20.23 1.23 6.25
C ARG A 102 -20.50 -0.22 6.61
N VAL A 103 -19.81 -1.15 5.95
CA VAL A 103 -19.95 -2.61 6.15
C VAL A 103 -19.23 -3.06 7.43
N ALA A 104 -18.08 -2.46 7.71
CA ALA A 104 -17.16 -2.84 8.76
C ALA A 104 -16.70 -1.61 9.56
N PRO A 105 -17.61 -0.93 10.28
CA PRO A 105 -17.29 0.26 11.08
C PRO A 105 -16.25 -0.02 12.16
N GLU A 106 -16.09 -1.27 12.59
CA GLU A 106 -15.06 -1.72 13.54
C GLU A 106 -13.62 -1.55 13.01
N LEU A 107 -13.43 -1.44 11.70
CA LEU A 107 -12.12 -1.17 11.08
C LEU A 107 -11.74 0.31 11.10
N ASP A 108 -12.67 1.19 11.48
CA ASP A 108 -12.46 2.63 11.62
C ASP A 108 -13.00 3.09 12.98
N PRO A 109 -12.42 2.61 14.11
CA PRO A 109 -12.91 2.95 15.44
C PRO A 109 -12.77 4.46 15.62
N VAL A 110 -13.91 5.16 15.74
CA VAL A 110 -13.92 6.56 16.16
C VAL A 110 -13.31 6.59 17.56
N PRO A 111 -12.14 7.23 17.76
CA PRO A 111 -11.53 7.25 19.08
C PRO A 111 -12.46 8.00 20.04
N ALA A 112 -12.72 7.41 21.20
CA ALA A 112 -13.58 7.98 22.24
C ALA A 112 -13.11 9.35 22.74
N ASN A 113 -11.86 9.75 22.41
CA ASN A 113 -11.27 11.00 22.82
C ASN A 113 -10.79 11.82 21.59
N PRO A 114 -11.44 12.96 21.26
CA PRO A 114 -11.09 13.78 20.10
C PRO A 114 -9.71 14.45 20.19
N THR A 115 -9.08 14.46 21.37
CA THR A 115 -7.76 15.07 21.59
C THR A 115 -6.57 14.19 21.15
N LEU A 116 -6.77 12.86 21.07
CA LEU A 116 -5.79 11.90 20.50
C LEU A 116 -5.95 11.73 18.98
N SER A 117 -6.99 12.35 18.39
CA SER A 117 -7.42 12.20 16.99
C SER A 117 -6.44 12.75 15.95
N LEU A 118 -5.47 13.56 16.36
CA LEU A 118 -4.63 14.30 15.41
C LEU A 118 -3.64 13.39 14.63
N GLY A 119 -3.38 12.17 15.12
CA GLY A 119 -2.47 11.21 14.48
C GLY A 119 -3.13 9.97 13.87
N THR A 120 -4.39 9.67 14.19
CA THR A 120 -5.00 8.34 13.99
C THR A 120 -6.22 8.29 13.07
N ARG A 121 -6.57 9.40 12.38
CA ARG A 121 -7.65 9.41 11.36
C ARG A 121 -7.43 8.46 10.18
N GLU A 122 -6.25 7.82 10.08
CA GLU A 122 -5.97 6.76 9.11
C GLU A 122 -6.68 5.43 9.47
N GLY A 123 -7.00 5.19 10.75
CA GLY A 123 -7.71 3.99 11.23
C GLY A 123 -7.03 2.67 10.85
N ALA A 124 -7.71 1.53 11.10
CA ALA A 124 -7.23 0.23 10.60
C ALA A 124 -7.42 0.11 9.07
N LEU A 125 -8.33 0.90 8.48
CA LEU A 125 -8.55 0.96 7.03
C LEU A 125 -7.34 1.45 6.24
N GLY A 126 -6.58 2.42 6.77
CA GLY A 126 -5.34 2.88 6.15
C GLY A 126 -4.30 1.75 6.08
N ALA A 127 -4.07 1.07 7.21
CA ALA A 127 -3.18 -0.09 7.25
C ALA A 127 -3.65 -1.21 6.31
N LEU A 128 -4.95 -1.53 6.32
CA LEU A 128 -5.55 -2.52 5.43
C LEU A 128 -5.31 -2.19 3.95
N PHE A 129 -5.53 -0.93 3.55
CA PHE A 129 -5.24 -0.49 2.19
C PHE A 129 -3.78 -0.72 1.82
N LEU A 130 -2.84 -0.32 2.67
CA LEU A 130 -1.40 -0.48 2.43
C LEU A 130 -1.01 -1.96 2.33
N VAL A 131 -1.56 -2.83 3.18
CA VAL A 131 -1.33 -4.29 3.12
C VAL A 131 -1.89 -4.89 1.83
N CYS A 132 -3.10 -4.52 1.42
CA CYS A 132 -3.68 -4.98 0.15
C CYS A 132 -2.83 -4.54 -1.05
N ARG A 133 -2.36 -3.29 -1.03
CA ARG A 133 -1.49 -2.75 -2.07
C ARG A 133 -0.09 -3.37 -2.07
N LEU A 134 0.47 -3.66 -0.90
CA LEU A 134 1.74 -4.38 -0.77
C LEU A 134 1.64 -5.79 -1.34
N SER A 135 0.57 -6.51 -0.99
CA SER A 135 0.29 -7.85 -1.51
C SER A 135 0.17 -7.84 -3.04
N ASN A 136 -0.44 -6.81 -3.62
CA ASN A 136 -0.48 -6.62 -5.07
C ASN A 136 0.91 -6.38 -5.67
N LEU A 137 1.72 -5.53 -5.04
CA LEU A 137 3.11 -5.30 -5.44
C LEU A 137 3.93 -6.60 -5.42
N GLU A 138 3.85 -7.38 -4.34
CA GLU A 138 4.53 -8.67 -4.22
C GLU A 138 4.11 -9.64 -5.32
N GLN A 139 2.80 -9.71 -5.65
CA GLN A 139 2.32 -10.51 -6.78
C GLN A 139 2.92 -10.05 -8.11
N MET A 140 2.95 -8.74 -8.38
CA MET A 140 3.58 -8.22 -9.59
C MET A 140 5.08 -8.52 -9.63
N LEU A 141 5.79 -8.42 -8.50
CA LEU A 141 7.20 -8.74 -8.41
C LEU A 141 7.47 -10.25 -8.55
N SER A 142 6.56 -11.09 -8.08
CA SER A 142 6.64 -12.55 -8.23
C SER A 142 6.48 -13.00 -9.68
N ALA A 143 5.79 -12.22 -10.52
CA ALA A 143 5.68 -12.49 -11.95
C ALA A 143 7.02 -12.35 -12.70
N LEU A 144 8.04 -11.74 -12.07
CA LEU A 144 9.42 -11.74 -12.58
C LEU A 144 10.15 -13.05 -12.23
N SER A 145 9.50 -14.06 -11.66
CA SER A 145 10.15 -15.33 -11.31
C SER A 145 10.99 -15.93 -12.44
N PRO A 146 10.60 -15.92 -13.73
CA PRO A 146 11.45 -16.49 -14.77
C PRO A 146 12.76 -15.72 -14.96
N LEU A 147 12.74 -14.38 -14.78
CA LEU A 147 13.94 -13.56 -14.83
C LEU A 147 14.78 -13.71 -13.56
N ARG A 148 14.13 -13.87 -12.40
CA ARG A 148 14.77 -14.14 -11.12
C ARG A 148 15.53 -15.46 -11.16
N ASP A 149 14.92 -16.52 -11.66
CA ASP A 149 15.55 -17.85 -11.75
C ASP A 149 16.83 -17.81 -12.61
N LEU A 150 16.84 -16.99 -13.68
CA LEU A 150 18.04 -16.78 -14.49
C LEU A 150 19.13 -16.01 -13.73
N ALA A 151 18.76 -14.99 -12.95
CA ALA A 151 19.68 -14.25 -12.08
C ALA A 151 20.22 -15.14 -10.93
N ASP A 152 19.39 -16.01 -10.37
CA ASP A 152 19.78 -16.97 -9.34
C ASP A 152 20.79 -17.99 -9.87
N GLN A 153 20.61 -18.45 -11.12
CA GLN A 153 21.59 -19.30 -11.81
C GLN A 153 22.93 -18.58 -12.01
N GLU A 154 22.93 -17.30 -12.36
CA GLU A 154 24.18 -16.50 -12.45
C GLU A 154 24.85 -16.36 -11.08
N THR A 155 24.08 -16.08 -10.04
CA THR A 155 24.55 -15.98 -8.64
C THR A 155 25.20 -17.28 -8.18
N ALA A 156 24.56 -18.42 -8.46
CA ALA A 156 25.08 -19.74 -8.10
C ALA A 156 26.38 -20.08 -8.82
N LYS A 157 26.51 -19.72 -10.11
CA LYS A 157 27.74 -19.94 -10.90
C LYS A 157 28.90 -19.09 -10.41
N LEU A 158 28.63 -17.85 -9.97
CA LEU A 158 29.62 -16.98 -9.33
C LEU A 158 30.11 -17.58 -8.01
N ARG A 159 29.19 -18.00 -7.14
CA ARG A 159 29.52 -18.58 -5.83
C ARG A 159 30.27 -19.92 -5.93
N ASN A 160 29.96 -20.73 -6.94
CA ASN A 160 30.63 -22.01 -7.18
C ASN A 160 31.99 -21.87 -7.90
N GLY A 161 32.51 -20.66 -8.11
CA GLY A 161 33.84 -20.42 -8.68
C GLY A 161 34.00 -20.75 -10.17
N GLN A 162 32.93 -21.19 -10.86
CA GLN A 162 32.94 -21.48 -12.30
C GLN A 162 33.15 -20.22 -13.17
N ALA A 163 32.92 -19.03 -12.60
CA ALA A 163 33.13 -17.75 -13.28
C ALA A 163 34.62 -17.34 -13.44
N LYS A 164 35.59 -18.10 -12.90
CA LYS A 164 37.03 -17.84 -13.07
C LYS A 164 37.66 -18.47 -14.33
N ALA A 165 36.91 -19.27 -15.10
CA ALA A 165 37.45 -20.06 -16.20
C ALA A 165 37.38 -19.39 -17.61
N GLY A 166 37.14 -18.08 -17.71
CA GLY A 166 37.15 -17.37 -18.99
C GLY A 166 36.62 -15.94 -18.90
N LYS A 167 36.65 -15.22 -20.02
CA LYS A 167 36.05 -13.88 -20.21
C LYS A 167 34.51 -13.98 -20.06
N TRP A 168 34.06 -14.07 -18.81
CA TRP A 168 32.67 -14.28 -18.43
C TRP A 168 31.89 -12.98 -18.58
N GLU A 169 31.08 -12.87 -19.64
CA GLU A 169 30.07 -11.81 -19.85
C GLU A 169 28.78 -12.08 -19.05
N GLY A 170 28.87 -12.57 -17.82
CA GLY A 170 27.67 -12.79 -17.00
C GLY A 170 27.27 -11.57 -16.19
N GLY A 171 26.01 -11.61 -15.75
CA GLY A 171 25.34 -10.48 -15.10
C GLY A 171 24.33 -9.80 -16.01
N GLN A 172 24.27 -10.15 -17.31
CA GLN A 172 23.27 -9.60 -18.23
C GLN A 172 21.85 -10.01 -17.86
N GLN A 173 21.64 -11.25 -17.39
CA GLN A 173 20.31 -11.68 -16.95
C GLN A 173 19.93 -11.04 -15.62
N THR A 174 20.90 -10.95 -14.71
CA THR A 174 20.73 -10.22 -13.45
C THR A 174 20.39 -8.74 -13.69
N GLU A 175 21.05 -8.10 -14.65
CA GLU A 175 20.77 -6.72 -15.04
C GLU A 175 19.34 -6.57 -15.60
N ARG A 176 18.91 -7.46 -16.49
CA ARG A 176 17.53 -7.45 -17.03
C ARG A 176 16.49 -7.62 -15.93
N PHE A 177 16.74 -8.54 -15.00
CA PHE A 177 15.89 -8.73 -13.83
C PHE A 177 15.83 -7.46 -12.98
N LEU A 178 16.98 -6.88 -12.60
CA LEU A 178 17.05 -5.69 -11.77
C LEU A 178 16.40 -4.47 -12.43
N LYS A 179 16.62 -4.24 -13.74
CA LYS A 179 15.96 -3.16 -14.49
C LYS A 179 14.44 -3.27 -14.39
N ARG A 180 13.89 -4.46 -14.65
CA ARG A 180 12.44 -4.66 -14.62
C ARG A 180 11.89 -4.62 -13.19
N TYR A 181 12.63 -5.12 -12.21
CA TYR A 181 12.28 -5.04 -10.79
C TYR A 181 12.19 -3.58 -10.33
N ILE A 182 13.22 -2.77 -10.58
CA ILE A 182 13.28 -1.36 -10.16
C ILE A 182 12.19 -0.55 -10.86
N GLU A 183 11.91 -0.80 -12.14
CA GLU A 183 10.84 -0.14 -12.89
C GLU A 183 9.47 -0.37 -12.24
N ILE A 184 9.08 -1.65 -12.04
CA ILE A 184 7.80 -2.02 -11.43
C ILE A 184 7.73 -1.52 -9.99
N PHE A 185 8.79 -1.74 -9.20
CA PHE A 185 8.86 -1.32 -7.81
C PHE A 185 8.65 0.19 -7.70
N ARG A 186 9.41 1.00 -8.46
CA ARG A 186 9.29 2.46 -8.42
C ARG A 186 7.89 2.94 -8.79
N GLU A 187 7.34 2.45 -9.89
CA GLU A 187 6.02 2.87 -10.37
C GLU A 187 4.93 2.54 -9.34
N GLN A 188 4.94 1.31 -8.83
CA GLN A 188 3.92 0.83 -7.91
C GLN A 188 4.06 1.46 -6.52
N SER A 189 5.27 1.57 -5.98
CA SER A 189 5.52 2.25 -4.71
C SER A 189 5.05 3.70 -4.72
N PHE A 190 5.32 4.45 -5.80
CA PHE A 190 4.83 5.81 -5.96
C PHE A 190 3.30 5.89 -6.05
N ALA A 191 2.69 5.00 -6.85
CA ALA A 191 1.23 4.96 -7.03
C ALA A 191 0.51 4.65 -5.71
N ILE A 192 1.02 3.70 -4.92
CA ILE A 192 0.43 3.29 -3.64
C ILE A 192 0.43 4.45 -2.66
N VAL A 193 1.58 5.09 -2.45
CA VAL A 193 1.71 6.19 -1.49
C VAL A 193 0.92 7.43 -1.94
N SER A 194 0.92 7.75 -3.23
CA SER A 194 0.13 8.87 -3.78
C SER A 194 -1.38 8.64 -3.62
N MET A 195 -1.84 7.43 -3.92
CA MET A 195 -3.25 7.05 -3.76
C MET A 195 -3.65 7.05 -2.29
N TYR A 196 -2.78 6.55 -1.42
CA TYR A 196 -2.99 6.56 0.02
C TYR A 196 -3.22 7.98 0.54
N ARG A 197 -2.31 8.91 0.25
CA ARG A 197 -2.42 10.33 0.69
C ARG A 197 -3.68 11.01 0.16
N SER A 198 -4.17 10.59 -1.00
CA SER A 198 -5.40 11.11 -1.61
C SER A 198 -6.66 10.57 -0.93
N ILE A 199 -6.64 9.31 -0.47
CA ILE A 199 -7.78 8.65 0.20
C ILE A 199 -7.81 9.00 1.69
N PHE A 200 -6.65 9.16 2.31
CA PHE A 200 -6.45 9.44 3.74
C PHE A 200 -5.61 10.73 3.89
N PRO A 201 -6.23 11.91 3.75
CA PRO A 201 -5.53 13.18 3.94
C PRO A 201 -4.98 13.30 5.37
N PRO A 202 -3.76 13.82 5.57
CA PRO A 202 -3.23 14.08 6.90
C PRO A 202 -4.14 15.08 7.63
N ALA A 203 -4.33 14.88 8.94
CA ALA A 203 -5.25 15.67 9.75
C ALA A 203 -4.96 17.20 9.76
N SER A 204 -3.79 17.61 9.26
CA SER A 204 -3.33 19.00 9.11
C SER A 204 -3.98 19.79 7.95
N ALA A 205 -4.81 19.18 7.10
CA ALA A 205 -5.43 19.89 5.97
C ALA A 205 -6.67 20.74 6.32
N ASN A 206 -7.14 20.71 7.57
CA ASN A 206 -8.11 21.68 8.07
C ASN A 206 -7.35 22.79 8.81
N PRO A 207 -7.48 24.08 8.42
CA PRO A 207 -6.97 25.17 9.22
C PRO A 207 -7.76 25.20 10.53
N VAL A 208 -7.21 24.57 11.55
CA VAL A 208 -7.68 24.69 12.93
C VAL A 208 -7.58 26.17 13.26
N SER A 209 -8.72 26.82 13.47
CA SER A 209 -8.81 28.23 13.86
C SER A 209 -7.86 28.47 15.03
N LEU A 210 -7.05 29.54 14.98
CA LEU A 210 -6.11 29.92 16.05
C LEU A 210 -6.77 30.06 17.44
N ASP A 211 -8.11 30.12 17.51
CA ASP A 211 -8.88 30.09 18.76
C ASP A 211 -8.95 28.71 19.44
N GLU A 212 -8.91 27.60 18.69
CA GLU A 212 -8.87 26.25 19.30
C GLU A 212 -7.50 25.94 19.93
N LEU A 213 -6.42 26.55 19.41
CA LEU A 213 -5.07 26.38 19.96
C LEU A 213 -4.87 27.10 21.31
N LYS A 214 -5.67 28.14 21.60
CA LYS A 214 -5.58 28.88 22.88
C LYS A 214 -6.30 28.16 24.03
N SER A 215 -7.26 27.28 23.75
CA SER A 215 -7.95 26.50 24.78
C SER A 215 -7.07 25.36 25.35
N LEU A 216 -5.96 25.02 24.68
CA LEU A 216 -5.07 23.91 25.04
C LEU A 216 -3.97 24.24 26.07
N LYS A 217 -3.92 25.47 26.59
CA LYS A 217 -2.94 25.84 27.63
C LYS A 217 -3.40 25.51 29.07
N GLY A 218 -4.58 24.91 29.24
CA GLY A 218 -5.22 24.78 30.56
C GLY A 218 -5.25 23.40 31.21
N GLU A 219 -5.11 22.29 30.48
CA GLU A 219 -5.33 20.96 31.08
C GLU A 219 -4.11 20.06 30.96
N LYS A 220 -3.69 19.52 32.11
CA LYS A 220 -2.61 18.55 32.26
C LYS A 220 -2.83 17.41 31.26
N ARG A 221 -1.98 17.32 30.23
CA ARG A 221 -1.86 16.11 29.40
C ARG A 221 -1.51 14.95 30.34
N GLN A 222 -2.48 14.09 30.57
CA GLN A 222 -2.24 12.76 31.08
C GLN A 222 -1.46 12.06 29.96
N GLU A 223 -0.14 11.97 30.11
CA GLU A 223 0.72 11.24 29.18
C GLU A 223 0.24 9.79 29.15
N ASP A 224 -0.34 9.35 28.03
CA ASP A 224 -0.66 7.95 27.81
C ASP A 224 0.67 7.17 27.82
N PRO A 225 0.89 6.24 28.76
CA PRO A 225 2.14 5.49 28.86
C PRO A 225 2.41 4.62 27.63
N LEU A 226 1.41 4.44 26.76
CA LEU A 226 1.56 3.85 25.44
C LEU A 226 1.51 4.98 24.41
N MET A 227 2.70 5.41 23.99
CA MET A 227 2.86 6.32 22.85
C MET A 227 1.95 5.88 21.69
N PRO A 228 1.29 6.82 20.98
CA PRO A 228 0.41 6.47 19.86
C PRO A 228 1.19 5.64 18.84
N LEU A 229 0.59 4.53 18.37
CA LEU A 229 1.23 3.67 17.37
C LEU A 229 1.66 4.53 16.17
N PRO A 230 2.86 4.28 15.60
CA PRO A 230 3.30 5.00 14.42
C PRO A 230 2.29 4.81 13.29
N SER A 231 2.06 5.87 12.52
CA SER A 231 1.12 5.83 11.40
C SER A 231 1.47 4.70 10.44
N ALA A 232 0.45 4.09 9.82
CA ALA A 232 0.67 3.00 8.87
C ALA A 232 1.54 3.48 7.69
N LEU A 233 1.38 4.76 7.31
CA LEU A 233 2.23 5.40 6.31
C LEU A 233 3.66 5.65 6.80
N GLY A 234 3.91 5.79 8.10
CA GLY A 234 5.26 6.01 8.64
C GLY A 234 6.16 4.77 8.53
N THR A 235 5.58 3.56 8.60
CA THR A 235 6.33 2.30 8.52
C THR A 235 6.39 1.72 7.10
N PHE A 236 5.44 2.07 6.25
CA PHE A 236 5.33 1.49 4.91
C PHE A 236 6.52 1.80 3.99
N PRO A 237 7.04 3.05 3.89
CA PRO A 237 8.26 3.33 3.14
C PRO A 237 9.47 2.53 3.65
N LEU A 238 9.60 2.31 4.96
CA LEU A 238 10.69 1.49 5.53
C LEU A 238 10.61 0.05 5.07
N LYS A 239 9.40 -0.53 4.97
CA LYS A 239 9.21 -1.86 4.40
C LYS A 239 9.62 -1.91 2.93
N LEU A 240 9.25 -0.91 2.14
CA LEU A 240 9.62 -0.80 0.73
C LEU A 240 11.14 -0.70 0.55
N VAL A 241 11.78 0.16 1.35
CA VAL A 241 13.24 0.32 1.45
C VAL A 241 13.90 -1.04 1.67
N GLY A 242 13.50 -1.78 2.71
CA GLY A 242 14.09 -3.10 3.00
C GLY A 242 13.92 -4.12 1.87
N MET A 243 12.81 -4.07 1.12
CA MET A 243 12.60 -4.95 -0.05
C MET A 243 13.55 -4.62 -1.20
N LEU A 244 13.74 -3.33 -1.49
CA LEU A 244 14.66 -2.88 -2.54
C LEU A 244 16.11 -3.17 -2.15
N GLU A 245 16.49 -2.83 -0.92
CA GLU A 245 17.81 -3.09 -0.37
C GLU A 245 18.18 -4.58 -0.43
N GLY A 246 17.31 -5.46 0.10
CA GLY A 246 17.57 -6.90 0.09
C GLY A 246 17.73 -7.46 -1.32
N THR A 247 16.96 -6.95 -2.28
CA THR A 247 17.09 -7.34 -3.69
C THR A 247 18.41 -6.85 -4.29
N LEU A 248 18.79 -5.59 -4.06
CA LEU A 248 20.04 -5.04 -4.57
C LEU A 248 21.26 -5.77 -3.97
N ARG A 249 21.29 -5.99 -2.66
CA ARG A 249 22.39 -6.74 -1.99
C ARG A 249 22.58 -8.14 -2.58
N THR A 250 21.49 -8.80 -2.94
CA THR A 250 21.54 -10.17 -3.48
C THR A 250 22.07 -10.22 -4.91
N TYR A 251 21.66 -9.27 -5.76
CA TYR A 251 21.83 -9.40 -7.21
C TYR A 251 22.81 -8.39 -7.83
N LEU A 252 22.98 -7.21 -7.24
CA LEU A 252 23.87 -6.18 -7.78
C LEU A 252 25.33 -6.64 -7.92
N PRO A 253 25.90 -7.46 -7.01
CA PRO A 253 27.27 -7.98 -7.16
C PRO A 253 27.49 -8.83 -8.42
N ASN A 254 26.42 -9.38 -9.01
CA ASN A 254 26.54 -10.18 -10.23
C ASN A 254 26.78 -9.32 -11.48
N VAL A 255 26.42 -8.03 -11.44
CA VAL A 255 26.55 -7.13 -12.58
C VAL A 255 27.96 -6.55 -12.57
N ARG A 256 28.84 -7.07 -13.42
CA ARG A 256 30.26 -6.64 -13.49
C ARG A 256 30.51 -5.49 -14.46
N ASP A 257 29.62 -5.27 -15.43
CA ASP A 257 29.76 -4.16 -16.36
C ASP A 257 29.49 -2.82 -15.67
N ARG A 258 30.47 -1.92 -15.72
CA ARG A 258 30.42 -0.61 -15.06
C ARG A 258 29.27 0.24 -15.61
N SER A 259 29.06 0.24 -16.93
CA SER A 259 28.00 1.05 -17.55
C SER A 259 26.60 0.57 -17.13
N SER A 260 26.39 -0.75 -17.05
CA SER A 260 25.16 -1.34 -16.55
C SER A 260 24.94 -1.09 -15.07
N ARG A 261 25.98 -1.19 -14.23
CA ARG A 261 25.92 -0.83 -12.80
C ARG A 261 25.49 0.63 -12.64
N ASP A 262 26.18 1.57 -13.28
CA ASP A 262 25.87 3.00 -13.20
C ASP A 262 24.43 3.31 -13.63
N SER A 263 23.95 2.65 -14.68
CA SER A 263 22.57 2.76 -15.15
C SER A 263 21.56 2.30 -14.09
N LEU A 264 21.79 1.13 -13.49
CA LEU A 264 20.94 0.58 -12.42
C LEU A 264 20.93 1.49 -11.19
N LEU A 265 22.09 1.98 -10.77
CA LEU A 265 22.20 2.87 -9.60
C LEU A 265 21.50 4.19 -9.83
N THR A 266 21.63 4.75 -11.03
CA THR A 266 20.88 5.94 -11.43
C THR A 266 19.37 5.69 -11.34
N GLN A 267 18.87 4.52 -11.75
CA GLN A 267 17.46 4.16 -11.62
C GLN A 267 17.01 4.02 -10.15
N VAL A 268 17.82 3.37 -9.30
CA VAL A 268 17.57 3.26 -7.85
C VAL A 268 17.48 4.65 -7.22
N LEU A 269 18.33 5.57 -7.66
CA LEU A 269 18.36 6.94 -7.15
C LEU A 269 17.14 7.76 -7.59
N TYR A 270 16.68 7.59 -8.83
CA TYR A 270 15.40 8.15 -9.28
C TYR A 270 14.20 7.54 -8.54
N CYS A 271 14.29 6.27 -8.14
CA CYS A 271 13.31 5.64 -7.27
C CYS A 271 13.31 6.30 -5.89
N ALA A 272 14.47 6.37 -5.24
CA ALA A 272 14.67 7.03 -3.95
C ALA A 272 14.16 8.49 -3.95
N GLY A 273 14.49 9.28 -4.96
CA GLY A 273 14.00 10.67 -5.07
C GLY A 273 12.48 10.78 -5.32
N SER A 274 11.86 9.79 -5.97
CA SER A 274 10.41 9.76 -6.15
C SER A 274 9.65 9.42 -4.86
N LEU A 275 10.19 8.54 -4.03
CA LEU A 275 9.60 8.22 -2.72
C LEU A 275 10.01 9.24 -1.63
N GLY A 276 11.17 9.88 -1.76
CA GLY A 276 11.63 10.98 -0.91
C GLY A 276 10.66 12.14 -0.84
N ARG A 277 10.15 12.55 -2.00
CA ARG A 277 9.09 13.57 -2.12
C ARG A 277 7.79 13.19 -1.44
N LEU A 278 7.60 11.91 -1.14
CA LEU A 278 6.42 11.39 -0.47
C LEU A 278 6.66 11.11 1.02
N GLY A 279 7.78 11.57 1.58
CA GLY A 279 8.09 11.55 3.01
C GLY A 279 8.83 10.30 3.51
N GLY A 280 9.42 9.49 2.62
CA GLY A 280 10.35 8.43 3.04
C GLY A 280 11.79 8.88 2.92
N ASP A 281 12.62 8.72 3.96
CA ASP A 281 14.06 9.00 3.83
C ASP A 281 14.80 7.76 3.30
N PHE A 282 15.16 7.79 2.02
CA PHE A 282 15.92 6.73 1.34
C PHE A 282 17.44 6.95 1.43
N SER A 283 17.88 8.08 1.98
CA SER A 283 19.30 8.48 2.02
C SER A 283 20.13 7.55 2.90
N LEU A 284 19.53 7.06 4.00
CA LEU A 284 20.18 6.17 4.95
C LEU A 284 20.37 4.75 4.40
N MET A 285 19.42 4.22 3.63
CA MET A 285 19.55 2.92 2.94
C MET A 285 20.68 2.94 1.91
N LEU A 286 20.78 4.04 1.14
CA LEU A 286 21.87 4.21 0.17
C LEU A 286 23.24 4.30 0.87
N ALA A 287 23.29 4.86 2.08
CA ALA A 287 24.49 4.89 2.89
C ALA A 287 24.85 3.51 3.48
N PHE A 288 23.88 2.67 3.84
CA PHE A 288 24.16 1.32 4.37
C PHE A 288 24.48 0.27 3.30
N LEU A 289 24.02 0.45 2.06
CA LEU A 289 24.46 -0.37 0.92
C LEU A 289 25.98 -0.22 0.64
N ASN A 290 26.60 0.84 1.16
CA ASN A 290 28.03 1.15 1.05
C ASN A 290 28.91 0.41 2.08
N GLU A 291 28.34 -0.11 3.18
CA GLU A 291 29.13 -0.71 4.27
C GLU A 291 29.16 -2.25 4.24
N GLY A 292 28.57 -2.87 3.21
CA GLY A 292 28.52 -4.34 3.07
C GLY A 292 29.71 -4.92 2.31
N GLU A 293 30.77 -5.26 3.04
CA GLU A 293 31.81 -6.28 2.77
C GLU A 293 32.58 -6.20 1.43
N ASP A 294 33.62 -5.37 1.38
CA ASP A 294 35.04 -5.79 1.32
C ASP A 294 35.95 -4.54 1.26
N GLU A 295 36.84 -4.38 2.25
CA GLU A 295 37.91 -3.38 2.26
C GLU A 295 38.92 -3.66 1.12
N SER A 296 38.58 -3.26 -0.11
CA SER A 296 39.54 -3.14 -1.20
C SER A 296 39.41 -1.75 -1.85
N ASP A 297 40.29 -0.86 -1.40
CA ASP A 297 40.33 0.61 -1.51
C ASP A 297 40.32 1.25 -2.93
N GLU A 298 39.70 0.66 -3.95
CA GLU A 298 39.63 1.29 -5.29
C GLU A 298 38.23 1.36 -5.92
N GLU A 299 37.24 0.54 -5.50
CA GLU A 299 35.85 0.60 -6.02
C GLU A 299 34.88 1.45 -5.18
N ASP A 300 35.25 1.79 -3.93
CA ASP A 300 34.39 2.53 -2.97
C ASP A 300 34.22 4.03 -3.31
N GLY A 301 35.09 4.58 -4.16
CA GLY A 301 35.07 5.99 -4.56
C GLY A 301 33.96 6.34 -5.56
N GLU A 302 33.58 5.41 -6.43
CA GLU A 302 32.61 5.68 -7.50
C GLU A 302 31.20 5.93 -6.96
N TRP A 303 30.80 5.16 -5.94
CA TRP A 303 29.50 5.25 -5.28
C TRP A 303 29.30 6.56 -4.52
N VAL A 304 30.30 6.95 -3.73
CA VAL A 304 30.28 8.21 -2.99
C VAL A 304 30.25 9.40 -3.95
N GLU A 305 30.93 9.31 -5.09
CA GLU A 305 30.86 10.32 -6.14
C GLU A 305 29.50 10.39 -6.84
N VAL A 306 28.88 9.26 -7.18
CA VAL A 306 27.56 9.22 -7.83
C VAL A 306 26.47 9.75 -6.89
N ILE A 307 26.48 9.33 -5.62
CA ILE A 307 25.57 9.82 -4.58
C ILE A 307 25.80 11.30 -4.29
N LYS A 308 27.06 11.77 -4.20
CA LYS A 308 27.37 13.22 -4.03
C LYS A 308 26.96 14.05 -5.25
N LYS A 309 27.33 13.63 -6.47
CA LYS A 309 26.97 14.33 -7.72
C LYS A 309 25.45 14.45 -7.85
N HIS A 310 24.71 13.41 -7.52
CA HIS A 310 23.27 13.43 -7.66
C HIS A 310 22.54 14.08 -6.47
N ARG A 311 23.08 14.07 -5.25
CA ARG A 311 22.56 14.89 -4.14
C ARG A 311 22.61 16.39 -4.51
N VAL A 312 23.68 16.80 -5.19
CA VAL A 312 23.82 18.15 -5.75
C VAL A 312 22.82 18.40 -6.90
N LEU A 313 22.56 17.42 -7.76
CA LEU A 313 21.58 17.55 -8.86
C LEU A 313 20.12 17.53 -8.37
N ALA A 314 19.79 16.70 -7.38
CA ALA A 314 18.48 16.63 -6.75
C ALA A 314 18.16 17.94 -5.99
N GLY A 315 19.11 18.47 -5.22
CA GLY A 315 18.96 19.78 -4.57
C GLY A 315 18.83 20.94 -5.57
N ARG A 316 19.48 20.85 -6.74
CA ARG A 316 19.27 21.81 -7.85
C ARG A 316 17.89 21.69 -8.49
N LEU A 317 17.37 20.48 -8.66
CA LEU A 317 16.02 20.26 -9.20
C LEU A 317 14.95 20.79 -8.24
N GLU A 318 15.11 20.59 -6.94
CA GLU A 318 14.25 21.13 -5.89
C GLU A 318 14.25 22.66 -5.88
N SER A 319 15.43 23.28 -6.03
CA SER A 319 15.56 24.74 -6.17
C SER A 319 14.90 25.29 -7.44
N MET A 320 14.92 24.55 -8.55
CA MET A 320 14.27 25.00 -9.80
C MET A 320 12.75 24.79 -9.79
N VAL A 321 12.25 23.75 -9.13
CA VAL A 321 10.81 23.51 -8.98
C VAL A 321 10.21 24.51 -7.99
N GLY A 322 10.90 24.81 -6.87
CA GLY A 322 10.48 25.86 -5.94
C GLY A 322 10.54 27.28 -6.51
N ALA A 323 11.43 27.54 -7.47
CA ALA A 323 11.50 28.84 -8.16
C ALA A 323 10.41 29.05 -9.22
N ARG A 324 9.65 28.00 -9.59
CA ARG A 324 8.58 28.07 -10.60
C ARG A 324 7.18 28.18 -9.97
N GLU A 325 7.09 28.03 -8.65
CA GLU A 325 5.87 28.22 -7.85
C GLU A 325 5.92 29.51 -6.99
N GLY A 326 6.88 30.42 -7.27
CA GLY A 326 7.00 31.74 -6.66
C GLY A 326 6.61 32.87 -7.60
#